data_AF-A0ABD1PMR2-F1
#
_entry.id   AF-A0ABD1PMR2-F1
#
_cell.length_a   1.000
_cell.length_b   1.000
_cell.length_c   1.000
_cell.angle_alpha   90.00
_cell.angle_beta   90.00
_cell.angle_gamma   90.00
#
_symmetry.space_group_name_H-M   'P 1'
#
loop_
_entity.id
_entity.type
_entity.pdbx_description
1 polymer ?
#
loop_
_entity_poly.entity_id
_entity_poly.type
_entity_poly.pdbx_seq_one_letter_code
_entity_poly.pdbx_strand_id
1 'polypeptide(L)'
;MDEPCSVNSPRRVLSFSKNRRAKVSFPDPDNRASSSSGFGVSGEHGPKPSEVYGFVGSITAVVATVIFIIWAYVPDCWLHSIGIYYYPSRYWALVVPTYVMVTIVLAIGLYIGLNFMATPPPTSLSTMFDEFSREQLSGIPSMDGDEQPIEPISDIGVDQINGIMFDNLNMNPA
;
A
#
# COMPACT_ATOMS: atom_id res chain seq x y z
N MET A 1 14.51 42.76 10.35
CA MET A 1 15.31 41.89 9.46
C MET A 1 14.85 40.51 9.81
N ASP A 2 13.75 40.10 9.21
CA ASP A 2 12.93 38.99 9.68
C ASP A 2 12.82 38.01 8.53
N GLU A 3 13.63 36.95 8.61
CA GLU A 3 13.57 35.83 7.67
C GLU A 3 12.32 35.00 7.99
N PRO A 4 11.43 34.72 7.01
CA PRO A 4 10.35 33.79 7.24
C PRO A 4 10.91 32.37 7.31
N CYS A 5 10.66 31.73 8.46
CA CYS A 5 11.00 30.35 8.76
C CYS A 5 10.39 29.42 7.70
N SER A 6 11.24 28.86 6.83
CA SER A 6 10.86 27.88 5.82
C SER A 6 10.63 26.53 6.48
N VAL A 7 9.36 26.24 6.78
CA VAL A 7 8.94 24.93 7.30
C VAL A 7 9.12 23.85 6.22
N ASN A 8 10.02 22.91 6.49
CA ASN A 8 10.24 21.73 5.67
C ASN A 8 8.97 20.90 5.60
N SER A 9 8.29 20.94 4.45
CA SER A 9 7.12 20.10 4.17
C SER A 9 7.53 18.64 3.93
N PRO A 10 6.98 17.67 4.68
CA PRO A 10 7.26 16.23 4.50
C PRO A 10 6.78 15.67 3.15
N ARG A 11 5.98 16.41 2.37
CA ARG A 11 5.39 15.94 1.10
C ARG A 11 6.35 15.99 -0.10
N ARG A 12 7.62 16.43 0.07
CA ARG A 12 8.58 16.60 -1.04
C ARG A 12 9.19 15.30 -1.58
N VAL A 13 8.86 14.14 -1.02
CA VAL A 13 9.52 12.87 -1.41
C VAL A 13 8.90 12.15 -2.60
N LEU A 14 7.76 12.62 -3.15
CA LEU A 14 7.07 11.95 -4.26
C LEU A 14 7.20 12.63 -5.64
N SER A 15 8.00 13.69 -5.79
CA SER A 15 8.07 14.47 -7.04
C SER A 15 9.23 14.11 -7.99
N PHE A 16 10.16 13.23 -7.63
CA PHE A 16 11.37 12.97 -8.45
C PHE A 16 11.34 11.61 -9.18
N SER A 17 10.31 11.35 -9.99
CA SER A 17 10.34 10.20 -10.92
C SER A 17 9.57 10.37 -12.24
N LYS A 18 8.96 11.53 -12.51
CA LYS A 18 8.15 11.70 -13.73
C LYS A 18 8.75 12.72 -14.71
N ASN A 19 10.04 12.59 -15.02
CA ASN A 19 10.69 13.38 -16.06
C ASN A 19 11.71 12.56 -16.88
N ARG A 20 11.29 11.39 -17.35
CA ARG A 20 11.98 10.72 -18.44
C ARG A 20 10.97 10.33 -19.52
N ARG A 21 11.01 11.11 -20.61
CA ARG A 21 10.54 10.76 -21.96
C ARG A 21 9.03 10.88 -22.24
N ALA A 22 8.61 12.08 -22.64
CA ALA A 22 7.59 12.23 -23.68
C ALA A 22 7.95 13.47 -24.50
N LYS A 23 8.45 13.24 -25.73
CA LYS A 23 8.63 14.28 -26.73
C LYS A 23 7.27 14.89 -27.02
N VAL A 24 7.23 16.21 -26.97
CA VAL A 24 6.15 17.08 -27.41
C VAL A 24 5.83 16.84 -28.89
N SER A 25 4.56 16.59 -29.19
CA SER A 25 3.90 17.02 -30.43
C SER A 25 2.40 17.14 -30.14
N PHE A 26 1.89 18.37 -30.11
CA PHE A 26 0.48 18.70 -30.01
C PHE A 26 -0.17 18.71 -31.40
N PRO A 27 -1.38 18.16 -31.55
CA PRO A 27 -2.37 18.65 -32.51
C PRO A 27 -3.61 19.22 -31.81
N ASP A 28 -4.20 20.22 -32.46
CA ASP A 28 -5.32 21.11 -32.12
C ASP A 28 -6.64 20.43 -31.66
N PRO A 29 -7.52 21.09 -30.86
CA PRO A 29 -8.77 20.53 -30.39
C PRO A 29 -10.01 21.18 -31.02
N ASP A 30 -10.54 20.58 -32.10
CA ASP A 30 -11.84 20.97 -32.63
C ASP A 30 -12.56 19.83 -33.35
N ASN A 31 -13.41 19.09 -32.61
CA ASN A 31 -14.80 18.95 -33.05
C ASN A 31 -15.75 18.44 -31.95
N ARG A 32 -16.90 19.12 -31.88
CA ARG A 32 -17.98 18.95 -30.92
C ARG A 32 -18.70 17.60 -31.04
N ALA A 33 -19.18 17.15 -29.89
CA ALA A 33 -20.48 16.52 -29.62
C ALA A 33 -21.35 16.15 -30.84
N SER A 34 -21.50 14.83 -31.04
CA SER A 34 -22.68 14.11 -31.55
C SER A 34 -22.24 12.65 -31.65
N SER A 35 -22.55 11.76 -30.71
CA SER A 35 -23.82 11.03 -30.77
C SER A 35 -23.89 10.04 -29.61
N SER A 36 -24.98 10.13 -28.87
CA SER A 36 -25.51 9.06 -28.03
C SER A 36 -25.96 7.90 -28.92
N SER A 37 -25.37 6.72 -28.76
CA SER A 37 -25.90 5.41 -29.17
C SER A 37 -24.81 4.41 -28.79
N GLY A 38 -24.93 3.69 -27.68
CA GLY A 38 -25.79 2.52 -27.64
C GLY A 38 -24.89 1.29 -27.80
N PHE A 39 -25.09 0.32 -26.91
CA PHE A 39 -24.50 -1.02 -26.96
C PHE A 39 -23.04 -1.11 -26.48
N GLY A 40 -22.87 -1.76 -25.32
CA GLY A 40 -21.59 -2.26 -24.85
C GLY A 40 -21.01 -3.26 -25.85
N VAL A 41 -20.30 -2.75 -26.85
CA VAL A 41 -19.39 -3.55 -27.65
C VAL A 41 -18.16 -3.76 -26.79
N SER A 42 -18.04 -4.99 -26.32
CA SER A 42 -16.83 -5.68 -25.91
C SER A 42 -15.62 -5.13 -26.68
N GLY A 43 -14.95 -4.13 -26.11
CA GLY A 43 -13.65 -3.68 -26.56
C GLY A 43 -12.68 -4.80 -26.27
N GLU A 44 -12.49 -5.67 -27.26
CA GLU A 44 -11.34 -6.53 -27.54
C GLU A 44 -10.30 -6.56 -26.41
N HIS A 45 -10.68 -7.12 -25.26
CA HIS A 45 -9.76 -7.37 -24.16
C HIS A 45 -9.06 -8.68 -24.48
N GLY A 46 -8.09 -8.59 -25.41
CA GLY A 46 -7.00 -9.56 -25.42
C GLY A 46 -6.43 -9.64 -23.99
N PRO A 47 -5.96 -10.81 -23.54
CA PRO A 47 -5.49 -10.96 -22.18
C PRO A 47 -4.45 -9.88 -21.90
N LYS A 48 -4.61 -9.13 -20.80
CA LYS A 48 -3.66 -8.08 -20.45
C LYS A 48 -2.28 -8.74 -20.42
N PRO A 49 -1.22 -8.15 -20.99
CA PRO A 49 0.08 -8.81 -21.04
C PRO A 49 0.54 -9.29 -19.66
N SER A 50 0.18 -8.58 -18.58
CA SER A 50 0.41 -8.98 -17.19
C SER A 50 -0.25 -10.30 -16.77
N GLU A 51 -1.45 -10.61 -17.26
CA GLU A 51 -2.18 -11.85 -16.95
C GLU A 51 -1.51 -13.05 -17.65
N VAL A 52 -1.04 -12.85 -18.88
CA VAL A 52 -0.30 -13.89 -19.63
C VAL A 52 1.04 -14.19 -18.98
N TYR A 53 1.82 -13.16 -18.60
CA TYR A 53 3.09 -13.37 -17.91
C TYR A 53 2.89 -14.04 -16.55
N GLY A 54 1.83 -13.69 -15.80
CA GLY A 54 1.48 -14.35 -14.55
C GLY A 54 1.17 -15.83 -14.74
N PHE A 55 0.36 -16.17 -15.76
CA PHE A 55 0.01 -17.56 -16.07
C PHE A 55 1.24 -18.37 -16.49
N VAL A 56 2.02 -17.90 -17.47
CA VAL A 56 3.23 -18.58 -17.94
C VAL A 56 4.25 -18.69 -16.80
N GLY A 57 4.43 -17.63 -16.02
CA GLY A 57 5.28 -17.61 -14.84
C GLY A 57 4.85 -18.64 -13.79
N SER A 58 3.56 -18.78 -13.52
CA SER A 58 3.05 -19.75 -12.54
C SER A 58 3.34 -21.20 -12.96
N ILE A 59 3.10 -21.56 -14.22
CA ILE A 59 3.40 -22.90 -14.74
C ILE A 59 4.91 -23.16 -14.69
N THR A 60 5.70 -22.18 -15.12
CA THR A 60 7.17 -22.27 -15.12
C THR A 60 7.70 -22.44 -13.70
N ALA A 61 7.15 -21.71 -12.73
CA ALA A 61 7.52 -21.82 -11.32
C ALA A 61 7.19 -23.20 -10.75
N VAL A 62 6.00 -23.76 -11.04
CA VAL A 62 5.63 -25.11 -10.59
C VAL A 62 6.56 -26.16 -11.19
N VAL A 63 6.78 -26.12 -12.52
CA VAL A 63 7.66 -27.08 -13.21
C VAL A 63 9.09 -26.98 -12.68
N ALA A 64 9.63 -25.76 -12.56
CA ALA A 64 10.96 -25.52 -12.02
C ALA A 64 11.09 -26.02 -10.57
N THR A 65 10.05 -25.83 -9.75
CA THR A 65 10.01 -26.32 -8.36
C THR A 65 10.04 -27.85 -8.32
N VAL A 66 9.26 -28.53 -9.16
CA VAL A 66 9.28 -29.99 -9.23
C VAL A 66 10.67 -30.50 -9.63
N ILE A 67 11.27 -29.91 -10.67
CA ILE A 67 12.63 -30.26 -11.11
C ILE A 67 13.65 -30.01 -9.98
N PHE A 68 13.52 -28.89 -9.27
CA PHE A 68 14.39 -28.54 -8.14
C PHE A 68 14.28 -29.56 -7.01
N ILE A 69 13.07 -29.99 -6.64
CA ILE A 69 12.84 -31.02 -5.62
C ILE A 69 13.45 -32.36 -6.07
N ILE A 70 13.19 -32.78 -7.30
CA ILE A 70 13.78 -34.01 -7.85
C ILE A 70 15.31 -33.95 -7.76
N TRP A 71 15.91 -32.86 -8.23
CA TRP A 71 17.36 -32.67 -8.15
C TRP A 71 17.88 -32.68 -6.70
N ALA A 72 17.18 -32.03 -5.77
CA ALA A 72 17.58 -31.94 -4.36
C ALA A 72 17.58 -33.30 -3.64
N TYR A 73 16.63 -34.19 -3.96
CA TYR A 73 16.44 -35.47 -3.24
C TYR A 73 16.95 -36.73 -3.96
N VAL A 74 17.08 -36.74 -5.29
CA VAL A 74 17.54 -37.94 -6.03
C VAL A 74 19.01 -38.22 -5.74
N PRO A 75 19.46 -39.42 -5.35
CA PRO A 75 20.88 -39.69 -5.03
C PRO A 75 21.86 -39.51 -6.19
N ASP A 76 23.14 -39.23 -5.90
CA ASP A 76 24.17 -38.95 -6.91
C ASP A 76 24.40 -40.14 -7.87
N CYS A 77 24.26 -41.38 -7.40
CA CYS A 77 24.39 -42.59 -8.22
C CYS A 77 23.41 -42.60 -9.40
N TRP A 78 22.20 -42.09 -9.19
CA TRP A 78 21.16 -42.04 -10.22
C TRP A 78 21.44 -40.92 -11.22
N LEU A 79 21.88 -39.75 -10.73
CA LEU A 79 22.30 -38.64 -11.59
C LEU A 79 23.48 -39.04 -12.51
N HIS A 80 24.48 -39.74 -11.96
CA HIS A 80 25.62 -40.25 -12.74
C HIS A 80 25.20 -41.30 -13.76
N SER A 81 24.21 -42.14 -13.43
CA SER A 81 23.65 -43.12 -14.39
C SER A 81 22.93 -42.45 -15.57
N ILE A 82 22.37 -41.26 -15.35
CA ILE A 82 21.75 -40.42 -16.39
C ILE A 82 22.81 -39.61 -17.18
N GLY A 83 24.09 -39.63 -16.74
CA GLY A 83 25.19 -38.92 -17.38
C GLY A 83 25.38 -37.48 -16.90
N ILE A 84 24.75 -37.08 -15.79
CA ILE A 84 24.87 -35.74 -15.22
C ILE A 84 25.98 -35.72 -14.17
N TYR A 85 27.17 -35.25 -14.58
CA TYR A 85 28.35 -35.18 -13.69
C TYR A 85 28.63 -33.77 -13.14
N TYR A 86 28.09 -32.74 -13.79
CA TYR A 86 28.34 -31.34 -13.43
C TYR A 86 27.03 -30.66 -12.99
N TYR A 87 26.83 -30.57 -11.69
CA TYR A 87 25.74 -29.84 -11.06
C TYR A 87 26.26 -29.08 -9.83
N PRO A 88 25.60 -27.98 -9.41
CA PRO A 88 26.01 -27.24 -8.22
C PRO A 88 25.93 -28.14 -6.96
N SER A 89 26.62 -27.76 -5.88
CA SER A 89 26.56 -28.54 -4.64
C SER A 89 25.12 -28.62 -4.10
N ARG A 90 24.71 -29.76 -3.54
CA ARG A 90 23.36 -29.91 -2.95
C ARG A 90 23.10 -28.98 -1.77
N TYR A 91 24.14 -28.42 -1.17
CA TYR A 91 24.03 -27.41 -0.13
C TYR A 91 23.15 -26.23 -0.58
N TRP A 92 23.19 -25.88 -1.87
CA TRP A 92 22.34 -24.83 -2.43
C TRP A 92 20.84 -25.11 -2.29
N ALA A 93 20.42 -26.37 -2.23
CA ALA A 93 19.02 -26.74 -2.00
C ALA A 93 18.50 -26.26 -0.63
N LEU A 94 19.39 -26.13 0.37
CA LEU A 94 19.07 -25.62 1.70
C LEU A 94 19.30 -24.11 1.80
N VAL A 95 20.38 -23.61 1.19
CA VAL A 95 20.74 -22.19 1.21
C VAL A 95 19.65 -21.35 0.57
N VAL A 96 19.17 -21.72 -0.62
CA VAL A 96 18.22 -20.89 -1.37
C VAL A 96 16.93 -20.63 -0.57
N PRO A 97 16.21 -21.64 -0.05
CA PRO A 97 15.02 -21.40 0.78
C PRO A 97 15.32 -20.60 2.05
N THR A 98 16.47 -20.88 2.69
CA THR A 98 16.86 -20.17 3.92
C THR A 98 17.09 -18.69 3.67
N TYR A 99 17.82 -18.34 2.62
CA TYR A 99 18.06 -16.95 2.25
C TYR A 99 16.77 -16.22 1.84
N VAL A 100 15.83 -16.90 1.16
CA VAL A 100 14.52 -16.31 0.85
C VAL A 100 13.78 -15.94 2.13
N MET A 101 13.71 -16.85 3.11
CA MET A 101 13.05 -16.57 4.40
C MET A 101 13.71 -15.43 5.16
N VAL A 102 15.05 -15.44 5.26
CA VAL A 102 15.81 -14.35 5.91
C VAL A 102 15.58 -13.03 5.20
N THR A 103 15.55 -13.01 3.86
CA THR A 103 15.30 -11.81 3.07
C THR A 103 13.89 -11.26 3.30
N ILE A 104 12.88 -12.12 3.42
CA ILE A 104 11.50 -11.69 3.73
C ILE A 104 11.44 -11.03 5.11
N VAL A 105 12.01 -11.68 6.13
CA VAL A 105 12.05 -11.13 7.50
C VAL A 105 12.80 -9.79 7.52
N LEU A 106 13.95 -9.73 6.84
CA LEU A 106 14.73 -8.50 6.72
C LEU A 106 13.94 -7.41 5.99
N ALA A 107 13.23 -7.73 4.91
CA ALA A 107 12.42 -6.78 4.15
C ALA A 107 11.28 -6.19 5.01
N ILE A 108 10.62 -7.02 5.82
CA ILE A 108 9.60 -6.56 6.77
C ILE A 108 10.22 -5.64 7.82
N GLY A 109 11.36 -6.03 8.42
CA GLY A 109 12.06 -5.21 9.41
C GLY A 109 12.51 -3.87 8.85
N LEU A 110 13.08 -3.86 7.64
CA LEU A 110 13.46 -2.64 6.92
C LEU A 110 12.26 -1.78 6.58
N TYR A 111 11.16 -2.38 6.11
CA TYR A 111 9.93 -1.65 5.84
C TYR A 111 9.41 -0.95 7.09
N ILE A 112 9.32 -1.65 8.23
CA ILE A 112 8.90 -1.06 9.50
C ILE A 112 9.86 0.08 9.90
N GLY A 113 11.17 -0.15 9.87
CA GLY A 113 12.17 0.86 10.22
C GLY A 113 12.12 2.11 9.34
N LEU A 114 11.93 1.93 8.03
CA LEU A 114 11.76 3.03 7.09
C LEU A 114 10.46 3.80 7.32
N ASN A 115 9.36 3.11 7.65
CA ASN A 115 8.12 3.78 8.03
C ASN A 115 8.33 4.62 9.29
N PHE A 116 8.94 4.08 10.34
CA PHE A 116 9.26 4.84 11.56
C PHE A 116 10.17 6.04 11.31
N MET A 117 11.09 5.95 10.34
CA MET A 117 11.95 7.09 9.98
C MET A 117 11.20 8.15 9.15
N ALA A 118 10.21 7.73 8.38
CA ALA A 118 9.42 8.61 7.51
C ALA A 118 8.18 9.23 8.20
N THR A 119 7.69 8.62 9.28
CA THR A 119 6.53 9.10 10.04
C THR A 119 6.95 9.83 11.32
N PRO A 120 6.12 10.77 11.82
CA PRO A 120 6.28 11.31 13.18
C PRO A 120 6.36 10.19 14.23
N PRO A 121 6.97 10.46 15.40
CA PRO A 121 7.00 9.48 16.47
C PRO A 121 5.56 9.07 16.85
N PRO A 122 5.32 7.81 17.24
CA PRO A 122 3.97 7.29 17.51
C PRO A 122 3.27 7.99 18.69
N THR A 123 4.02 8.76 19.49
CA THR A 123 3.50 9.59 20.57
C THR A 123 3.09 10.99 20.12
N SER A 124 3.24 11.33 18.84
CA SER A 124 2.90 12.65 18.33
C SER A 124 1.40 12.79 18.11
N LEU A 125 0.80 13.80 18.70
CA LEU A 125 -0.61 14.17 18.46
C LEU A 125 -0.86 14.56 17.00
N SER A 126 0.16 14.93 16.24
CA SER A 126 0.06 15.23 14.81
C SER A 126 -0.33 14.02 13.95
N THR A 127 -0.32 12.81 14.50
CA THR A 127 -0.85 11.60 13.84
C THR A 127 -2.37 11.48 14.02
N MET A 128 -2.92 12.08 15.08
CA MET A 128 -4.37 12.10 15.35
C MET A 128 -5.04 13.38 14.85
N PHE A 129 -4.35 14.52 14.97
CA PHE A 129 -4.88 15.84 14.64
C PHE A 129 -4.05 16.50 13.52
N ASP A 130 -4.75 17.06 12.53
CA ASP A 130 -4.17 17.85 11.44
C ASP A 130 -4.58 19.33 11.60
N GLU A 131 -4.04 20.22 10.79
CA GLU A 131 -4.40 21.64 10.68
C GLU A 131 -5.90 21.86 10.43
N PHE A 132 -6.59 20.87 9.85
CA PHE A 132 -8.03 20.91 9.62
C PHE A 132 -8.88 20.32 10.75
N SER A 133 -8.27 19.75 11.79
CA SER A 133 -9.02 19.20 12.93
C SER A 133 -9.70 20.32 13.72
N ARG A 134 -10.99 20.16 14.03
CA ARG A 134 -11.79 21.17 14.72
C ARG A 134 -12.21 20.66 16.10
N GLU A 135 -11.72 21.29 17.16
CA GLU A 135 -12.14 20.98 18.52
C GLU A 135 -13.49 21.62 18.88
N GLN A 136 -14.29 20.94 19.70
CA GLN A 136 -15.57 21.46 20.16
C GLN A 136 -15.33 22.62 21.14
N LEU A 137 -15.92 23.79 20.84
CA LEU A 137 -15.70 24.99 21.63
C LEU A 137 -16.46 24.89 22.97
N SER A 138 -15.78 24.45 24.02
CA SER A 138 -16.36 24.16 25.34
C SER A 138 -16.71 25.39 26.20
N GLY A 139 -16.87 26.57 25.60
CA GLY A 139 -16.86 27.84 26.34
C GLY A 139 -17.78 28.95 25.87
N ILE A 140 -18.76 28.68 25.00
CA ILE A 140 -19.80 29.69 24.72
C ILE A 140 -20.65 29.79 25.99
N PRO A 141 -20.74 30.97 26.65
CA PRO A 141 -21.67 31.15 27.75
C PRO A 141 -23.05 30.85 27.19
N SER A 142 -23.74 29.87 27.77
CA SER A 142 -25.16 29.68 27.55
C SER A 142 -25.83 31.01 27.86
N MET A 143 -26.16 31.80 26.84
CA MET A 143 -27.02 32.95 27.03
C MET A 143 -28.36 32.37 27.46
N ASP A 144 -28.77 32.73 28.67
CA ASP A 144 -30.02 32.29 29.30
C ASP A 144 -31.19 32.88 28.49
N GLY A 145 -31.61 32.17 27.45
CA GLY A 145 -32.66 32.56 26.52
C GLY A 145 -32.86 31.48 25.46
N ASP A 146 -34.13 31.24 25.08
CA ASP A 146 -34.61 30.15 24.21
C ASP A 146 -34.06 30.16 22.76
N GLU A 147 -33.05 30.99 22.45
CA GLU A 147 -32.52 31.25 21.12
C GLU A 147 -31.02 30.98 21.02
N GLN A 148 -30.59 29.81 21.51
CA GLN A 148 -29.20 29.37 21.40
C GLN A 148 -28.79 29.22 19.92
N PRO A 149 -27.71 29.89 19.47
CA PRO A 149 -27.21 29.74 18.11
C PRO A 149 -26.82 28.27 17.83
N ILE A 150 -27.02 27.83 16.59
CA ILE A 150 -26.53 26.53 16.12
C ILE A 150 -25.02 26.47 16.36
N GLU A 151 -24.57 25.44 17.06
CA GLU A 151 -23.16 25.27 17.37
C GLU A 151 -22.32 25.03 16.10
N PRO A 152 -21.07 25.53 16.05
CA PRO A 152 -20.18 25.28 14.94
C PRO A 152 -19.86 23.79 14.82
N ILE A 153 -19.71 23.29 13.59
CA ILE A 153 -19.25 21.93 13.35
C ILE A 153 -17.85 21.70 13.96
N SER A 154 -17.71 20.62 14.73
CA SER A 154 -16.47 20.17 15.35
C SER A 154 -16.32 18.65 15.20
N ASP A 155 -15.08 18.17 15.27
CA ASP A 155 -14.75 16.76 15.18
C ASP A 155 -14.96 16.08 16.54
N ILE A 156 -15.53 14.87 16.48
CA ILE A 156 -15.68 14.00 17.64
C ILE A 156 -14.48 13.06 17.76
N GLY A 157 -13.90 12.99 18.96
CA GLY A 157 -12.80 12.07 19.25
C GLY A 157 -13.22 10.60 19.08
N VAL A 158 -12.31 9.76 18.57
CA VAL A 158 -12.56 8.33 18.39
C VAL A 158 -12.87 7.63 19.72
N ASP A 159 -12.29 8.12 20.81
CA ASP A 159 -12.57 7.69 22.17
C ASP A 159 -14.02 7.97 22.59
N GLN A 160 -14.53 9.17 22.29
CA GLN A 160 -15.89 9.58 22.63
C GLN A 160 -16.92 8.77 21.83
N ILE A 161 -16.74 8.62 20.51
CA ILE A 161 -17.68 7.84 19.71
C ILE A 161 -17.63 6.34 20.04
N ASN A 162 -16.46 5.81 20.40
CA ASN A 162 -16.32 4.42 20.83
C ASN A 162 -17.08 4.17 22.14
N GLY A 163 -17.00 5.08 23.12
CA GLY A 163 -17.83 5.03 24.33
C GLY A 163 -19.32 5.06 24.00
N ILE A 164 -19.77 6.02 23.17
CA ILE A 164 -21.19 6.13 22.80
C ILE A 164 -21.70 4.88 22.07
N MET A 165 -20.90 4.35 21.14
CA MET A 165 -21.31 3.23 20.28
C MET A 165 -21.29 1.89 21.02
N PHE A 166 -20.33 1.67 21.92
CA PHE A 166 -20.10 0.36 22.53
C PHE A 166 -20.46 0.27 24.03
N ASP A 167 -20.43 1.36 24.81
CA ASP A 167 -20.82 1.28 26.24
C ASP A 167 -22.33 1.23 26.44
N ASN A 168 -23.13 1.79 25.52
CA ASN A 168 -24.59 1.70 25.57
C ASN A 168 -25.13 0.26 25.40
N LEU A 169 -24.28 -0.70 25.00
CA LEU A 169 -24.64 -2.12 24.91
C LEU A 169 -24.48 -2.87 26.26
N ASN A 170 -23.78 -2.29 27.23
CA ASN A 170 -23.50 -2.93 28.53
C ASN A 170 -24.47 -2.50 29.66
N MET A 171 -25.38 -1.55 29.40
CA MET A 171 -26.30 -1.00 30.40
C MET A 171 -27.68 -1.68 30.48
N ASN A 172 -27.85 -2.89 29.95
CA ASN A 172 -29.05 -3.69 30.21
C ASN A 172 -28.71 -4.97 31.01
N PRO A 173 -28.51 -4.89 32.34
CA PRO A 173 -28.58 -6.08 33.17
C PRO A 173 -30.04 -6.57 33.18
N ALA A 174 -30.21 -7.84 32.79
CA ALA A 174 -31.47 -8.59 32.86
C ALA A 174 -32.08 -8.61 34.26
#